data_AF-A0A804Q253-F1
#
_entry.id   AF-A0A804Q253-F1
#
_cell.length_a   1.000
_cell.length_b   1.000
_cell.length_c   1.000
_cell.angle_alpha   90.00
_cell.angle_beta   90.00
_cell.angle_gamma   90.00
#
_symmetry.space_group_name_H-M   'P 1'
#
loop_
_entity.id
_entity.type
_entity.pdbx_description
1 polymer ?
#
loop_
_entity_poly.entity_id
_entity_poly.type
_entity_poly.pdbx_seq_one_letter_code
_entity_poly.pdbx_strand_id
1 'polypeptide(L)'
;MAAVKVDKATNELLLGPDWTLNIDICDAVNSDHGQGKEVIKALKKRIQHKNANVQFLALTLLETLIKNCGDHVHYQVVERNILEEMMKIVKKKVTFLNLLI
;
A
#
# COMPACT_ATOMS: atom_id res chain seq x y z
N MET A 1 4.15 13.73 -7.87
CA MET A 1 3.19 13.10 -8.82
C MET A 1 2.92 11.63 -8.53
N ALA A 2 3.89 10.84 -8.01
CA ALA A 2 3.68 9.42 -7.72
C ALA A 2 2.54 9.11 -6.73
N ALA A 3 2.37 9.93 -5.68
CA ALA A 3 1.31 9.71 -4.68
C ALA A 3 -0.11 9.71 -5.28
N VAL A 4 -0.36 10.48 -6.35
CA VAL A 4 -1.67 10.50 -7.04
C VAL A 4 -1.88 9.22 -7.88
N LYS A 5 -0.81 8.58 -8.36
CA LYS A 5 -0.90 7.30 -9.07
C LYS A 5 -1.32 6.16 -8.12
N VAL A 6 -1.09 6.28 -6.80
CA VAL A 6 -1.49 5.27 -5.80
C VAL A 6 -3.00 5.05 -5.79
N ASP A 7 -3.82 6.10 -5.88
CA ASP A 7 -5.28 5.95 -5.93
C ASP A 7 -5.75 5.22 -7.20
N LYS A 8 -5.04 5.42 -8.33
CA LYS A 8 -5.32 4.73 -9.59
C LYS A 8 -4.91 3.26 -9.52
N ALA A 9 -3.69 2.98 -9.05
CA ALA A 9 -3.14 1.62 -8.92
C ALA A 9 -3.91 0.75 -7.90
N THR A 10 -4.68 1.38 -7.00
CA THR A 10 -5.47 0.72 -5.96
C THR A 10 -6.96 1.03 -6.08
N ASN A 11 -7.42 1.36 -7.28
CA ASN A 11 -8.82 1.64 -7.55
C ASN A 11 -9.68 0.37 -7.36
N GLU A 12 -10.85 0.52 -6.76
CA GLU A 12 -11.72 -0.63 -6.42
C GLU A 12 -12.29 -1.37 -7.62
N LEU A 13 -12.32 -0.72 -8.79
CA LEU A 13 -12.83 -1.28 -10.05
C LEU A 13 -11.78 -2.12 -10.80
N LEU A 14 -10.52 -2.14 -10.33
CA LEU A 14 -9.51 -3.00 -10.90
C LEU A 14 -9.79 -4.47 -10.55
N LEU A 15 -9.71 -5.34 -11.54
CA LEU A 15 -9.85 -6.80 -11.37
C LEU A 15 -8.61 -7.45 -10.74
N GLY A 16 -7.48 -6.74 -10.72
CA GLY A 16 -6.21 -7.21 -10.20
C GLY A 16 -5.15 -6.10 -10.24
N PRO A 17 -3.90 -6.41 -9.85
CA PRO A 17 -2.82 -5.43 -9.82
C PRO A 17 -2.55 -4.84 -11.21
N ASP A 18 -2.51 -3.51 -11.30
CA ASP A 18 -1.98 -2.81 -12.46
C ASP A 18 -0.46 -2.74 -12.35
N TRP A 19 0.21 -3.75 -12.90
CA TRP A 19 1.66 -3.87 -12.83
C TRP A 19 2.38 -2.72 -13.55
N THR A 20 1.79 -2.19 -14.62
CA THR A 20 2.34 -1.03 -15.31
C THR A 20 2.35 0.18 -14.39
N LEU A 21 1.23 0.48 -13.72
CA LEU A 21 1.19 1.57 -12.73
C LEU A 21 2.08 1.31 -11.51
N ASN A 22 2.20 0.05 -11.05
CA ASN A 22 3.05 -0.27 -9.91
C ASN A 22 4.53 -0.01 -10.21
N ILE A 23 5.02 -0.46 -11.37
CA ILE A 23 6.40 -0.22 -11.80
C ILE A 23 6.64 1.27 -12.05
N ASP A 24 5.70 1.97 -12.69
CA ASP A 24 5.71 3.42 -12.86
C ASP A 24 5.87 4.20 -11.54
N ILE A 25 5.28 3.70 -10.45
CA ILE A 25 5.40 4.30 -9.12
C ILE A 25 6.78 3.99 -8.53
N CYS A 26 7.26 2.75 -8.66
CA CYS A 26 8.63 2.39 -8.24
C CYS A 26 9.68 3.24 -8.96
N ASP A 27 9.57 3.42 -10.27
CA ASP A 27 10.50 4.22 -11.07
C ASP A 27 10.48 5.68 -10.64
N ALA A 28 9.30 6.25 -10.35
CA ALA A 28 9.17 7.61 -9.85
C ALA A 28 9.79 7.78 -8.44
N VAL A 29 9.63 6.79 -7.56
CA VAL A 29 10.22 6.78 -6.22
C VAL A 29 11.74 6.61 -6.29
N ASN A 30 12.25 5.75 -7.17
CA ASN A 30 13.68 5.54 -7.37
C ASN A 30 14.37 6.72 -8.05
N SER A 31 13.65 7.44 -8.91
CA SER A 31 14.16 8.67 -9.54
C SER A 31 14.23 9.85 -8.57
N ASP A 32 13.34 9.87 -7.57
CA ASP A 32 13.26 10.92 -6.54
C ASP A 32 12.81 10.30 -5.21
N HIS A 33 13.80 9.96 -4.37
CA HIS A 33 13.57 9.33 -3.06
C HIS A 33 12.68 10.20 -2.15
N GLY A 34 12.59 11.52 -2.39
CA GLY A 34 11.70 12.42 -1.68
C GLY A 34 10.22 12.07 -1.83
N GLN A 35 9.85 11.34 -2.90
CA GLN A 35 8.47 10.92 -3.13
C GLN A 35 8.04 9.74 -2.24
N GLY A 36 8.99 8.96 -1.71
CA GLY A 36 8.69 7.76 -0.91
C GLY A 36 7.76 8.07 0.27
N LYS A 37 8.00 9.19 0.97
CA LYS A 37 7.16 9.63 2.11
C LYS A 37 5.69 9.80 1.71
N GLU A 38 5.42 10.51 0.62
CA GLU A 38 4.04 10.80 0.20
C GLU A 38 3.38 9.56 -0.43
N VAL A 39 4.13 8.69 -1.11
CA VAL A 39 3.63 7.41 -1.63
C VAL A 39 3.24 6.48 -0.47
N ILE A 40 4.10 6.28 0.52
CA ILE A 40 3.79 5.43 1.69
C ILE A 40 2.63 6.03 2.52
N LYS A 41 2.54 7.35 2.63
CA LYS A 41 1.40 8.02 3.25
C LYS A 41 0.09 7.80 2.50
N ALA A 42 0.10 7.82 1.17
CA ALA A 42 -1.06 7.48 0.36
C ALA A 42 -1.44 6.00 0.54
N LEU A 43 -0.47 5.09 0.48
CA LEU A 43 -0.68 3.66 0.71
C LEU A 43 -1.29 3.35 2.07
N LYS A 44 -0.86 4.01 3.15
CA LYS A 44 -1.48 3.86 4.48
C LYS A 44 -3.00 4.09 4.43
N LYS A 45 -3.45 5.12 3.72
CA LYS A 45 -4.89 5.41 3.57
C LYS A 45 -5.61 4.32 2.78
N ARG A 46 -4.97 3.76 1.75
CA ARG A 46 -5.53 2.66 0.94
C ARG A 46 -5.60 1.35 1.72
N ILE A 47 -4.59 1.05 2.53
CA ILE A 47 -4.57 -0.09 3.46
C ILE A 47 -5.72 0.03 4.48
N GLN A 48 -6.02 1.24 4.96
CA GLN A 48 -7.13 1.50 5.89
C GLN A 48 -8.52 1.55 5.22
N HIS A 49 -8.62 1.35 3.89
CA HIS A 49 -9.87 1.48 3.16
C HIS A 49 -10.87 0.37 3.53
N LYS A 50 -12.19 0.63 3.38
CA LYS A 50 -13.25 -0.35 3.71
C LYS A 50 -13.36 -1.52 2.74
N ASN A 51 -13.04 -1.27 1.47
CA ASN A 51 -13.13 -2.26 0.40
C ASN A 51 -11.91 -3.21 0.45
N ALA A 52 -12.15 -4.51 0.59
CA ALA A 52 -11.11 -5.53 0.69
C ALA A 52 -10.23 -5.62 -0.58
N ASN A 53 -10.78 -5.35 -1.77
CA ASN A 53 -10.02 -5.30 -3.01
C ASN A 53 -9.00 -4.14 -2.98
N VAL A 54 -9.42 -2.96 -2.52
CA VAL A 54 -8.51 -1.82 -2.34
C VAL A 54 -7.40 -2.13 -1.35
N GLN A 55 -7.71 -2.80 -0.24
CA GLN A 55 -6.71 -3.24 0.74
C GLN A 55 -5.70 -4.21 0.09
N PHE A 56 -6.19 -5.20 -0.66
CA PHE A 56 -5.36 -6.17 -1.37
C PHE A 56 -4.41 -5.48 -2.36
N LEU A 57 -4.92 -4.64 -3.25
CA LEU A 57 -4.11 -3.92 -4.24
C LEU A 57 -3.09 -2.99 -3.56
N ALA A 58 -3.46 -2.34 -2.46
CA ALA A 58 -2.54 -1.52 -1.69
C ALA A 58 -1.41 -2.34 -1.05
N LEU A 59 -1.71 -3.53 -0.54
CA LEU A 59 -0.69 -4.44 0.00
C LEU A 59 0.23 -4.99 -1.11
N THR A 60 -0.30 -5.29 -2.30
CA THR A 60 0.51 -5.68 -3.46
C THR A 60 1.45 -4.57 -3.91
N LEU A 61 0.97 -3.32 -3.98
CA LEU A 61 1.82 -2.18 -4.32
C LEU A 61 2.88 -1.92 -3.23
N LEU A 62 2.51 -2.04 -1.95
CA LEU A 62 3.46 -1.93 -0.84
C LEU A 62 4.58 -2.98 -0.94
N GLU A 63 4.23 -4.25 -1.18
CA GLU A 63 5.19 -5.32 -1.38
C GLU A 63 6.13 -5.02 -2.55
N THR A 64 5.57 -4.51 -3.66
CA THR A 64 6.34 -4.13 -4.85
C THR A 64 7.37 -3.04 -4.53
N LEU A 65 6.98 -2.00 -3.79
CA LEU A 65 7.90 -0.93 -3.37
C LEU A 65 9.00 -1.44 -2.43
N ILE A 66 8.65 -2.28 -1.45
CA ILE A 66 9.62 -2.86 -0.51
C ILE A 66 10.69 -3.67 -1.25
N LYS A 67 10.30 -4.43 -2.29
CA LYS A 67 11.23 -5.26 -3.06
C LYS A 67 12.11 -4.47 -4.04
N ASN A 68 11.68 -3.30 -4.50
CA ASN A 68 12.32 -2.61 -5.65
C ASN A 68 12.91 -1.23 -5.34
N CYS A 69 12.63 -0.63 -4.18
CA CYS A 69 13.07 0.74 -3.87
C CYS A 69 14.13 0.84 -2.76
N GLY A 70 14.42 -0.25 -2.05
CA GLY A 70 15.47 -0.28 -1.02
C GLY A 70 15.16 0.53 0.24
N ASP A 71 16.21 0.84 1.01
CA ASP A 71 16.11 1.23 2.42
C ASP A 71 15.32 2.53 2.67
N HIS A 72 15.36 3.48 1.72
CA HIS A 72 14.62 4.74 1.89
C HIS A 72 13.10 4.50 1.94
N VAL A 73 12.57 3.51 1.21
CA VAL A 73 11.18 3.08 1.33
C VAL A 73 10.96 2.29 2.63
N HIS A 74 11.87 1.39 2.99
CA HIS A 74 11.75 0.60 4.22
C HIS A 74 11.67 1.50 5.45
N TYR A 75 12.49 2.55 5.50
CA TYR A 75 12.44 3.59 6.53
C TYR A 75 11.05 4.24 6.61
N GLN A 76 10.46 4.62 5.47
CA GLN A 76 9.11 5.21 5.45
C GLN A 76 8.03 4.21 5.89
N VAL A 77 8.18 2.91 5.59
CA VAL A 77 7.24 1.86 6.03
C VAL A 77 7.23 1.75 7.56
N VAL A 78 8.41 1.82 8.19
CA VAL A 78 8.57 1.83 9.65
C VAL A 78 8.03 3.15 10.23
N GLU A 79 8.51 4.29 9.75
CA GLU A 79 8.16 5.65 10.25
C GLU A 79 6.66 5.94 10.16
N ARG A 80 5.95 5.33 9.20
CA ARG A 80 4.51 5.52 9.02
C ARG A 80 3.67 4.45 9.71
N ASN A 81 4.28 3.58 10.52
CA ASN A 81 3.64 2.48 11.25
C ASN A 81 2.77 1.59 10.35
N ILE A 82 3.25 1.24 9.16
CA ILE A 82 2.47 0.45 8.20
C ILE A 82 2.13 -0.93 8.76
N LEU A 83 3.08 -1.56 9.47
CA LEU A 83 2.88 -2.88 10.09
C LEU A 83 1.75 -2.86 11.14
N GLU A 84 1.62 -1.79 11.91
CA GLU A 84 0.54 -1.63 12.89
C GLU A 84 -0.83 -1.57 12.21
N GLU A 85 -0.92 -0.89 11.06
CA GLU A 85 -2.16 -0.84 10.27
C GLU A 85 -2.53 -2.20 9.69
N MET A 86 -1.54 -2.96 9.20
CA MET A 86 -1.76 -4.35 8.75
C MET A 86 -2.31 -5.22 9.89
N MET A 87 -1.74 -5.09 11.10
CA MET A 87 -2.21 -5.81 12.28
C MET A 87 -3.65 -5.45 12.67
N LYS A 88 -4.07 -4.19 12.51
CA LYS A 88 -5.46 -3.77 12.76
C LYS A 88 -6.45 -4.44 11.79
N ILE A 89 -6.07 -4.65 10.53
CA ILE A 89 -6.91 -5.34 9.54
C ILE A 89 -7.07 -6.81 9.92
N VAL A 90 -5.97 -7.48 10.26
CA VAL A 90 -5.99 -8.89 10.65
C VAL A 90 -6.86 -9.10 11.90
N LYS A 91 -6.67 -8.27 12.93
CA LYS A 91 -7.48 -8.35 14.16
C LYS A 91 -8.96 -8.16 13.89
N LYS A 92 -9.35 -7.17 13.09
CA LYS A 92 -10.76 -6.96 12.72
C LYS A 92 -11.38 -8.19 12.04
N LYS A 93 -10.64 -8.84 11.14
CA LYS A 93 -11.10 -10.06 10.45
C LYS A 93 -11.20 -11.26 11.39
N VAL A 94 -10.21 -11.46 12.26
CA VAL A 94 -10.21 -12.53 13.27
C VAL A 94 -11.37 -12.34 14.26
N THR A 95 -11.55 -11.12 14.78
CA THR A 95 -12.68 -10.82 15.67
C THR A 95 -14.02 -11.03 14.98
N PHE A 96 -14.15 -10.66 13.71
CA PHE A 96 -15.36 -10.91 12.94
C PHE A 96 -15.62 -12.42 12.76
N LEU A 97 -14.59 -13.21 12.45
CA LEU A 97 -14.71 -14.67 12.36
C LEU A 97 -15.15 -15.28 13.70
N ASN A 98 -14.55 -14.85 14.82
CA ASN A 98 -14.90 -15.33 16.16
C ASN A 98 -16.32 -14.96 16.61
N LEU A 99 -16.98 -13.97 15.96
CA LEU A 99 -18.37 -13.61 16.24
C LEU A 99 -19.38 -14.38 15.38
N LEU A 100 -18.91 -15.04 14.30
CA LEU A 100 -19.75 -15.82 13.39
C LEU A 100 -19.77 -17.31 13.69
N ILE A 101 -18.77 -17.81 14.42
CA ILE A 101 -18.67 -19.20 14.87
C ILE A 101 -19.21 -19.34 16.30
#